data_AF-A0A6L7FYG1-F1
#
_entry.id   AF-A0A6L7FYG1-F1
#
_cell.length_a   1.000
_cell.length_b   1.000
_cell.length_c   1.000
_cell.angle_alpha   90.00
_cell.angle_beta   90.00
_cell.angle_gamma   90.00
#
_symmetry.space_group_name_H-M   'P 1'
#
loop_
_entity.id
_entity.type
_entity.pdbx_description
1 polymer ?
#
loop_
_entity_poly.entity_id
_entity_poly.type
_entity_poly.pdbx_seq_one_letter_code
_entity_poly.pdbx_strand_id
1 'polypeptide(L)'
;MPNSDPQIGDVYYYPYIWQRQIKEDGEDAVAEKYRPCCVAIRLPVLIDGVDVYLLSISTKDYFDRADRIVIPPEEIALINGLDPRVTSYLTVCEYSETIHNSPVFSEMQYRGTFSINFMKNVVTPKIRPMLEMAISKRQAGK
;
A
#
# COMPACT_ATOMS: atom_id res chain seq x y z
N MET A 1 -4.60 -9.06 -10.83
CA MET A 1 -4.80 -10.09 -11.90
C MET A 1 -3.53 -10.91 -12.02
N PRO A 2 -3.59 -12.25 -12.16
CA PRO A 2 -2.37 -13.04 -12.35
C PRO A 2 -1.63 -12.53 -13.59
N ASN A 3 -0.34 -12.16 -13.45
CA ASN A 3 0.51 -11.48 -14.45
C ASN A 3 0.33 -9.96 -14.63
N SER A 4 -0.38 -9.24 -13.76
CA SER A 4 -0.21 -7.79 -13.70
C SER A 4 1.19 -7.50 -13.13
N ASP A 5 2.03 -6.75 -13.84
CA ASP A 5 3.24 -6.17 -13.27
C ASP A 5 2.86 -4.83 -12.64
N PRO A 6 2.61 -4.78 -11.32
CA PRO A 6 2.10 -3.58 -10.68
C PRO A 6 3.14 -2.48 -10.71
N GLN A 7 2.68 -1.28 -11.04
CA GLN A 7 3.52 -0.10 -11.08
C GLN A 7 3.40 0.68 -9.77
N ILE A 8 4.46 1.42 -9.43
CA ILE A 8 4.42 2.35 -8.30
C ILE A 8 3.30 3.38 -8.54
N GLY A 9 2.44 3.55 -7.54
CA GLY A 9 1.27 4.41 -7.61
C GLY A 9 -0.03 3.69 -7.95
N ASP A 10 0.03 2.44 -8.43
CA ASP A 10 -1.17 1.66 -8.68
C ASP A 10 -1.95 1.44 -7.38
N VAL A 11 -3.27 1.59 -7.47
CA VAL A 11 -4.19 1.38 -6.35
C VAL A 11 -5.02 0.14 -6.60
N TYR A 12 -5.10 -0.69 -5.58
CA TYR A 12 -5.87 -1.92 -5.56
C TYR A 12 -6.79 -1.96 -4.35
N TYR A 13 -7.90 -2.69 -4.45
CA TYR A 13 -8.61 -3.15 -3.26
C TYR A 13 -8.00 -4.45 -2.75
N TYR A 14 -7.55 -4.41 -1.50
CA TYR A 14 -7.00 -5.52 -0.76
C TYR A 14 -8.13 -6.23 0.01
N PRO A 15 -8.46 -7.49 -0.30
CA PRO A 15 -9.58 -8.18 0.34
C PRO A 15 -9.23 -8.80 1.70
N TYR A 16 -7.95 -8.84 2.11
CA TYR A 16 -7.51 -9.60 3.30
C TYR A 16 -7.30 -8.75 4.55
N ILE A 17 -7.23 -9.43 5.70
CA ILE A 17 -6.93 -8.83 7.02
C ILE A 17 -5.45 -8.41 7.06
N TRP A 18 -5.19 -7.17 7.52
CA TRP A 18 -3.82 -6.65 7.68
C TRP A 18 -3.11 -7.33 8.86
N GLN A 19 -1.79 -7.57 8.76
CA GLN A 19 -1.02 -8.30 9.79
C GLN A 19 -1.17 -7.73 11.21
N ARG A 20 -1.34 -6.41 11.36
CA ARG A 20 -1.60 -5.76 12.66
C ARG A 20 -2.92 -6.21 13.28
N GLN A 21 -3.98 -6.33 12.48
CA GLN A 21 -5.29 -6.77 12.98
C GLN A 21 -5.29 -8.25 13.36
N ILE A 22 -4.53 -9.10 12.66
CA ILE A 22 -4.34 -10.50 13.09
C ILE A 22 -3.66 -10.53 14.47
N LYS A 23 -2.69 -9.65 14.71
CA LYS A 23 -2.01 -9.53 16.01
C LYS A 23 -2.88 -8.93 17.12
N GLU A 24 -3.80 -8.02 16.80
CA GLU A 24 -4.61 -7.30 17.78
C GLU A 24 -5.96 -7.97 18.07
N ASP A 25 -6.64 -8.50 17.05
CA ASP A 25 -8.03 -8.96 17.11
C ASP A 25 -8.16 -10.50 17.15
N GLY A 26 -7.07 -11.27 16.95
CA GLY A 26 -7.08 -12.74 17.04
C GLY A 26 -8.04 -13.42 16.06
N GLU A 27 -8.75 -14.47 16.51
CA GLU A 27 -9.76 -15.21 15.71
C GLU A 27 -11.03 -14.39 15.42
N ASP A 28 -11.25 -13.29 16.16
CA ASP A 28 -12.40 -12.38 16.01
C ASP A 28 -12.15 -11.29 14.95
N ALA A 29 -11.00 -11.32 14.28
CA ALA A 29 -10.69 -10.42 13.18
C ALA A 29 -11.72 -10.59 12.04
N VAL A 30 -12.70 -9.68 11.97
CA VAL A 30 -13.77 -9.71 10.96
C VAL A 30 -13.17 -9.76 9.54
N ALA A 31 -13.66 -10.75 8.78
CA ALA A 31 -12.98 -11.43 7.67
C ALA A 31 -12.61 -10.59 6.43
N GLU A 32 -13.26 -9.46 6.16
CA GLU A 32 -12.96 -8.66 4.97
C GLU A 32 -13.17 -7.18 5.26
N LYS A 33 -12.07 -6.42 5.38
CA LYS A 33 -12.15 -4.96 5.32
C LYS A 33 -11.63 -4.58 3.94
N TYR A 34 -12.57 -4.25 3.04
CA TYR A 34 -12.30 -3.63 1.74
C TYR A 34 -11.50 -2.35 1.94
N ARG A 35 -10.17 -2.46 1.94
CA ARG A 35 -9.27 -1.32 2.15
C ARG A 35 -8.53 -1.04 0.83
N PRO A 36 -8.69 0.17 0.27
CA PRO A 36 -7.84 0.61 -0.82
C PRO A 36 -6.40 0.64 -0.35
N CYS A 37 -5.48 0.22 -1.22
CA CYS A 37 -4.05 0.23 -0.94
C CYS A 37 -3.28 0.66 -2.19
N CYS A 38 -2.16 1.36 -1.99
CA CYS A 38 -1.30 1.87 -3.06
C CYS A 38 0.02 1.11 -3.07
N VAL A 39 0.50 0.73 -4.27
CA VAL A 39 1.85 0.21 -4.48
C VAL A 39 2.85 1.34 -4.27
N ALA A 40 3.49 1.36 -3.11
CA ALA A 40 4.46 2.38 -2.75
C ALA A 40 5.88 2.01 -3.17
N ILE A 41 6.22 0.72 -3.16
CA ILE A 41 7.52 0.21 -3.61
C ILE A 41 7.28 -1.05 -4.46
N ARG A 42 7.95 -1.09 -5.61
CA ARG A 42 8.11 -2.27 -6.45
C ARG A 42 9.60 -2.58 -6.55
N LEU A 43 10.01 -3.75 -6.06
CA LEU A 43 11.39 -4.21 -6.18
C LEU A 43 11.59 -4.88 -7.55
N PRO A 44 12.75 -4.71 -8.20
CA PRO A 44 13.01 -5.33 -9.50
C PRO A 44 13.19 -6.86 -9.42
N VAL A 45 13.38 -7.40 -8.20
CA VAL A 45 13.54 -8.81 -7.90
C VAL A 45 12.94 -9.11 -6.54
N LEU A 46 12.60 -10.38 -6.29
CA LEU A 46 12.22 -10.87 -4.97
C LEU A 46 13.39 -10.75 -3.98
N ILE A 47 13.11 -10.19 -2.81
CA ILE A 47 14.03 -10.08 -1.68
C ILE A 47 13.29 -10.63 -0.46
N ASP A 48 13.79 -11.70 0.15
CA ASP A 48 13.14 -12.40 1.27
C ASP A 48 11.66 -12.74 1.03
N GLY A 49 11.32 -13.11 -0.21
CA GLY A 49 9.94 -13.44 -0.58
C GLY A 49 9.00 -12.23 -0.70
N VAL A 50 9.54 -11.04 -0.91
CA VAL A 50 8.78 -9.79 -1.07
C VAL A 50 9.27 -9.03 -2.29
N ASP A 51 8.35 -8.48 -3.09
CA ASP A 51 8.70 -7.57 -4.17
C ASP A 51 7.69 -6.43 -4.43
N VAL A 52 6.63 -6.38 -3.61
CA VAL A 52 5.64 -5.31 -3.59
C VAL A 52 5.40 -4.89 -2.15
N TYR A 53 5.42 -3.57 -1.93
CA TYR A 53 5.01 -2.96 -0.67
C TYR A 53 3.80 -2.08 -0.90
N LEU A 54 2.74 -2.34 -0.13
CA LEU A 54 1.46 -1.67 -0.22
C LEU A 54 1.25 -0.77 1.00
N LEU A 55 0.86 0.48 0.80
CA LEU A 55 0.38 1.36 1.87
C LEU A 55 -1.14 1.38 1.91
N SER A 56 -1.72 1.35 3.11
CA SER A 56 -3.17 1.45 3.27
C SER A 56 -3.66 2.87 2.96
N ILE A 57 -4.83 2.96 2.33
CA ILE A 57 -5.59 4.21 2.20
C ILE A 57 -6.71 4.19 3.24
N SER A 58 -6.75 5.21 4.09
CA SER A 58 -7.70 5.36 5.19
C SER A 58 -8.42 6.70 5.09
N THR A 59 -9.71 6.72 5.44
CA THR A 59 -10.48 7.96 5.65
C THR A 59 -10.48 8.40 7.12
N LYS A 60 -9.88 7.59 7.99
CA LYS A 60 -9.92 7.78 9.43
C LYS A 60 -8.62 8.40 9.92
N ASP A 61 -8.76 9.47 10.72
CA ASP A 61 -7.65 10.20 11.32
C ASP A 61 -7.22 9.58 12.66
N TYR A 62 -6.80 8.30 12.67
CA TYR A 62 -6.40 7.58 13.89
C TYR A 62 -4.89 7.51 14.11
N PHE A 63 -4.07 7.99 13.18
CA PHE A 63 -2.61 7.88 13.24
C PHE A 63 -1.97 9.23 13.55
N ASP A 64 -0.81 9.22 14.21
CA ASP A 64 -0.03 10.43 14.43
C ASP A 64 0.25 11.14 13.08
N ARG A 65 0.31 12.47 13.09
CA ARG A 65 0.47 13.29 11.87
C ARG A 65 1.73 12.93 11.09
N ALA A 66 2.76 12.42 11.76
CA ALA A 66 4.03 12.05 11.14
C ALA A 66 3.89 10.85 10.19
N ASP A 67 3.02 9.89 10.51
CA ASP A 67 2.92 8.61 9.80
C ASP A 67 1.88 8.60 8.69
N ARG A 68 1.39 9.78 8.30
CA ARG A 68 0.37 9.91 7.26
C ARG A 68 0.75 10.87 6.14
N ILE A 69 0.18 10.59 4.98
CA ILE A 69 0.28 11.41 3.79
C ILE A 69 -1.14 11.77 3.39
N VAL A 70 -1.50 13.06 3.47
CA VAL A 70 -2.78 13.52 2.96
C VAL A 70 -2.79 13.33 1.45
N ILE A 71 -3.82 12.66 0.94
CA ILE A 71 -4.00 12.46 -0.49
C ILE A 71 -4.84 13.63 -1.02
N PRO A 72 -4.32 14.42 -1.98
CA PRO A 72 -5.08 15.51 -2.57
C PRO A 72 -6.37 15.01 -3.24
N PRO A 73 -7.48 15.77 -3.21
CA PRO A 73 -8.74 15.38 -3.86
C PRO A 73 -8.58 15.03 -5.35
N GLU A 74 -7.70 15.72 -6.06
CA GLU A 74 -7.39 15.46 -7.47
C GLU A 74 -6.74 14.09 -7.71
N GLU A 75 -5.96 13.61 -6.75
CA GLU A 75 -5.36 12.26 -6.77
C GLU A 75 -6.43 11.21 -6.45
N ILE A 76 -7.32 11.48 -5.49
CA ILE A 76 -8.45 10.59 -5.18
C ILE A 76 -9.39 10.45 -6.37
N ALA A 77 -9.61 11.51 -7.14
CA ALA A 77 -10.46 11.48 -8.33
C ALA A 77 -9.94 10.54 -9.44
N LEU A 78 -8.65 10.17 -9.41
CA LEU A 78 -8.06 9.19 -10.33
C LEU A 78 -8.40 7.73 -9.96
N ILE A 79 -8.93 7.51 -8.75
CA ILE A 79 -9.15 6.18 -8.18
C ILE A 79 -10.63 5.83 -8.16
N ASN A 80 -11.01 4.83 -8.93
CA ASN A 80 -12.36 4.31 -9.00
C ASN A 80 -12.82 3.77 -7.64
N GLY A 81 -13.98 4.24 -7.17
CA GLY A 81 -14.60 3.80 -5.92
C GLY A 81 -14.21 4.61 -4.69
N LEU A 82 -13.39 5.66 -4.84
CA LEU A 82 -13.12 6.64 -3.78
C LEU A 82 -13.85 7.96 -4.05
N ASP A 83 -14.28 8.65 -2.98
CA ASP A 83 -14.95 9.95 -3.07
C ASP A 83 -13.94 11.07 -2.78
N PRO A 84 -13.63 11.96 -3.76
CA PRO A 84 -12.67 13.04 -3.58
C PRO A 84 -13.11 14.10 -2.56
N ARG A 85 -14.38 14.10 -2.14
CA ARG A 85 -14.88 14.98 -1.06
C ARG A 85 -14.51 14.46 0.33
N VAL A 86 -14.08 13.21 0.44
CA VAL A 86 -13.68 12.58 1.69
C VAL A 86 -12.17 12.64 1.82
N THR A 87 -11.68 13.31 2.86
CA THR A 87 -10.25 13.35 3.15
C THR A 87 -9.72 11.94 3.36
N SER A 88 -8.72 11.58 2.55
CA SER A 88 -8.10 10.26 2.56
C SER A 88 -6.60 10.39 2.81
N TYR A 89 -6.02 9.38 3.42
CA TYR A 89 -4.63 9.35 3.85
C TYR A 89 -3.96 8.06 3.41
N LEU A 90 -2.70 8.13 2.96
CA LEU A 90 -1.81 6.98 2.96
C LEU A 90 -1.19 6.85 4.36
N THR A 91 -1.24 5.66 4.94
CA THR A 91 -0.65 5.37 6.26
C THR A 91 0.71 4.70 6.07
N VAL A 92 1.79 5.37 6.47
CA VAL A 92 3.17 4.88 6.29
C VAL A 92 3.54 3.82 7.32
N CYS A 93 2.97 3.89 8.53
CA CYS A 93 3.21 2.90 9.59
C CYS A 93 2.41 1.59 9.43
N GLU A 94 1.41 1.55 8.54
CA GLU A 94 0.68 0.35 8.14
C GLU A 94 1.01 0.02 6.69
N TYR A 95 2.01 -0.86 6.49
CA TYR A 95 2.32 -1.42 5.18
C TYR A 95 2.11 -2.93 5.16
N SER A 96 1.85 -3.45 3.96
CA SER A 96 1.81 -4.88 3.68
C SER A 96 2.90 -5.24 2.68
N GLU A 97 3.59 -6.35 2.94
CA GLU A 97 4.59 -6.94 2.06
C GLU A 97 3.95 -8.11 1.30
N THR A 98 4.13 -8.17 -0.01
CA THR A 98 3.60 -9.28 -0.81
C THR A 98 4.46 -9.53 -2.05
N ILE A 99 4.05 -10.56 -2.81
CA ILE A 99 4.62 -10.91 -4.10
C ILE A 99 3.58 -10.62 -5.18
N HIS A 100 3.96 -9.86 -6.21
CA HIS A 100 3.04 -9.50 -7.31
C HIS A 100 2.44 -10.71 -8.06
N ASN A 101 3.16 -11.83 -8.11
CA ASN A 101 2.70 -13.07 -8.76
C ASN A 101 2.02 -14.06 -7.81
N SER A 102 1.77 -13.68 -6.55
CA SER A 102 1.05 -14.52 -5.59
C SER A 102 -0.44 -14.63 -5.93
N PRO A 103 -1.11 -15.74 -5.56
CA PRO A 103 -2.56 -15.85 -5.68
C PRO A 103 -3.29 -14.71 -4.96
N VAL A 104 -2.79 -14.30 -3.80
CA VAL A 104 -3.29 -13.17 -3.00
C VAL A 104 -3.31 -11.87 -3.81
N PHE A 105 -2.23 -11.53 -4.50
CA PHE A 105 -2.18 -10.34 -5.35
C PHE A 105 -3.08 -10.46 -6.57
N SER A 106 -3.23 -11.68 -7.09
CA SER A 106 -4.01 -11.94 -8.29
C SER A 106 -5.51 -11.62 -8.12
N GLU A 107 -6.03 -11.80 -6.91
CA GLU A 107 -7.42 -11.53 -6.51
C GLU A 107 -7.71 -10.04 -6.26
N MET A 108 -6.67 -9.21 -6.12
CA MET A 108 -6.82 -7.77 -5.91
C MET A 108 -7.40 -7.09 -7.15
N GLN A 109 -8.31 -6.14 -6.91
CA GLN A 109 -8.99 -5.39 -7.97
C GLN A 109 -8.32 -4.03 -8.16
N TYR A 110 -7.76 -3.78 -9.34
CA TYR A 110 -7.19 -2.49 -9.72
C TYR A 110 -8.26 -1.39 -9.75
N ARG A 111 -7.92 -0.20 -9.24
CA ARG A 111 -8.83 0.94 -9.09
C ARG A 111 -8.34 2.21 -9.78
N GLY A 112 -7.08 2.29 -10.17
CA GLY A 112 -6.50 3.49 -10.75
C GLY A 112 -5.06 3.63 -10.32
N THR A 113 -4.42 4.70 -10.74
CA THR A 113 -3.01 4.98 -10.43
C THR A 113 -2.89 6.43 -10.05
N PHE A 114 -2.20 6.70 -8.94
CA PHE A 114 -1.84 8.07 -8.56
C PHE A 114 -0.84 8.67 -9.55
N SER A 115 -0.84 9.99 -9.66
CA SER A 115 0.09 10.67 -10.56
C SER A 115 1.55 10.43 -10.14
N ILE A 116 2.42 10.36 -11.14
CA ILE A 116 3.88 10.26 -10.92
C ILE A 116 4.38 11.44 -10.09
N ASN A 117 3.79 12.63 -10.28
CA ASN A 117 4.15 13.83 -9.53
C ASN A 117 3.86 13.69 -8.04
N PHE A 118 2.67 13.21 -7.69
CA PHE A 118 2.30 12.94 -6.30
C PHE A 118 3.17 11.85 -5.68
N MET A 119 3.37 10.73 -6.39
CA MET A 119 4.22 9.65 -5.91
C MET A 119 5.65 10.13 -5.65
N LYS A 120 6.27 10.80 -6.62
CA LYS A 120 7.67 11.23 -6.54
C LYS A 120 7.91 12.33 -5.50
N ASN A 121 7.04 13.34 -5.44
CA ASN A 121 7.30 14.55 -4.67
C ASN A 121 6.66 14.53 -3.28
N VAL A 122 5.65 13.68 -3.05
CA VAL A 122 4.92 13.63 -1.77
C VAL A 122 5.10 12.29 -1.09
N VAL A 123 4.93 11.18 -1.80
CA VAL A 123 4.95 9.83 -1.20
C VAL A 123 6.38 9.33 -0.98
N THR A 124 7.20 9.30 -2.03
CA THR A 124 8.58 8.77 -1.99
C THR A 124 9.44 9.37 -0.86
N PRO A 125 9.44 10.70 -0.60
CA PRO A 125 10.23 11.28 0.48
C PRO A 125 9.84 10.76 1.87
N LYS A 126 8.56 10.46 2.08
CA LYS A 126 8.02 9.99 3.37
C LYS A 126 8.20 8.50 3.60
N ILE A 127 8.30 7.70 2.54
CA ILE A 127 8.53 6.24 2.63
C ILE A 127 10.01 5.87 2.54
N ARG A 128 10.92 6.85 2.48
CA ARG A 128 12.36 6.62 2.36
C ARG A 128 12.92 5.65 3.42
N PRO A 129 12.55 5.72 4.71
CA PRO A 129 12.99 4.74 5.69
C PRO A 129 12.55 3.31 5.35
N MET A 130 11.34 3.14 4.81
CA MET A 130 10.82 1.84 4.36
C MET A 130 11.64 1.30 3.17
N LEU A 131 12.02 2.17 2.25
CA LEU A 131 12.89 1.80 1.12
C LEU A 131 14.29 1.38 1.60
N GLU A 132 14.88 2.11 2.53
CA GLU A 132 16.18 1.79 3.13
C GLU A 132 16.15 0.45 3.88
N MET A 133 15.06 0.17 4.60
CA MET A 133 14.83 -1.13 5.23
C MET A 133 14.72 -2.26 4.19
N ALA A 134 13.95 -2.07 3.12
CA ALA A 134 13.79 -3.06 2.06
C ALA A 134 15.14 -3.36 1.36
N ILE A 135 15.96 -2.33 1.14
CA ILE A 135 17.31 -2.48 0.56
C ILE A 135 18.26 -3.16 1.56
N SER A 136 18.17 -2.86 2.85
CA SER A 136 19.04 -3.46 3.87
C SER A 136 18.79 -4.95 4.05
N LYS A 137 17.53 -5.41 3.97
CA LYS A 137 17.17 -6.85 3.93
C LYS A 137 17.96 -7.59 2.83
N ARG A 138 18.11 -6.98 1.65
CA ARG A 138 18.91 -7.52 0.53
C ARG A 138 20.39 -7.75 0.86
N GLN A 139 20.96 -6.91 1.71
CA GLN A 139 22.38 -6.98 2.05
C GLN A 139 22.66 -7.99 3.18
N ALA A 140 21.69 -8.20 4.07
CA ALA A 140 21.78 -9.15 5.17
C ALA A 140 21.52 -10.62 4.74
N GLY A 141 20.76 -10.84 3.66
CA GLY A 141 20.51 -12.16 3.09
C GLY A 141 21.59 -12.68 2.12
N LYS A 142 22.79 -12.09 2.11
CA LYS A 142 23.94 -12.53 1.31
C LYS A 142 24.98 -13.23 2.15
#